data_AF-A0A327Z2J4-F1
#
_entry.id   AF-A0A327Z2J4-F1
#
_cell.length_a   1.000
_cell.length_b   1.000
_cell.length_c   1.000
_cell.angle_alpha   90.00
_cell.angle_beta   90.00
_cell.angle_gamma   90.00
#
_symmetry.space_group_name_H-M   'P 1'
#
loop_
_entity.id
_entity.type
_entity.pdbx_description
1 polymer ?
#
loop_
_entity_poly.entity_id
_entity_poly.type
_entity_poly.pdbx_seq_one_letter_code
_entity_poly.pdbx_strand_id
1 'polypeptide(L)'
;MFGPAGLGKLTIGMTVAQAKATGLITNYEGGSSPGCGASVLKASPDAGSVVHSPDLGVISIPAYGRLATPEGIRIGSTLKQVKSAYDDLLAGGVDDTLDSGNGRAWATGDDGDKVHYRFHFTDSKVAELFLEHDNQNCYE
;
A
#
# COMPACT_ATOMS: atom_id res chain seq x y z
N MET A 1 1.42 13.79 -1.04
CA MET A 1 2.05 13.12 0.11
C MET A 1 1.34 11.81 0.31
N PHE A 2 2.08 10.73 0.54
CA PHE A 2 1.54 9.41 0.84
C PHE A 2 1.75 9.18 2.33
N GLY A 3 0.91 9.83 3.13
CA GLY A 3 1.05 9.87 4.58
C GLY A 3 0.51 8.58 5.22
N PRO A 4 0.69 8.42 6.53
CA PRO A 4 0.34 7.18 7.24
C PRO A 4 -1.17 6.87 7.17
N ALA A 5 -2.03 7.87 6.96
CA ALA A 5 -3.47 7.66 6.78
C ALA A 5 -3.91 7.38 5.34
N GLY A 6 -3.08 7.66 4.31
CA GLY A 6 -3.47 7.47 2.91
C GLY A 6 -2.91 8.46 1.88
N LEU A 7 -3.63 8.56 0.76
CA LEU A 7 -3.29 9.38 -0.41
C LEU A 7 -4.23 10.59 -0.53
N GLY A 8 -3.78 11.75 -0.07
CA GLY A 8 -4.56 12.99 -0.15
C GLY A 8 -5.87 12.86 0.63
N LYS A 9 -7.01 12.84 -0.07
CA LYS A 9 -8.34 12.66 0.55
C LYS A 9 -8.76 11.19 0.64
N LEU A 10 -8.06 10.26 0.00
CA LEU A 10 -8.35 8.84 0.06
C LEU A 10 -7.58 8.23 1.22
N THR A 11 -8.29 7.70 2.22
CA THR A 11 -7.67 7.10 3.41
C THR A 11 -8.09 5.65 3.57
N ILE A 12 -7.26 4.88 4.28
CA ILE A 12 -7.63 3.55 4.76
C ILE A 12 -8.87 3.67 5.68
N GLY A 13 -9.74 2.67 5.67
CA GLY A 13 -10.98 2.64 6.46
C GLY A 13 -12.20 3.28 5.79
N MET A 14 -12.02 4.03 4.69
CA MET A 14 -13.15 4.66 4.00
C MET A 14 -14.09 3.61 3.41
N THR A 15 -15.40 3.80 3.54
CA THR A 15 -16.37 3.02 2.77
C THR A 15 -16.19 3.27 1.26
N VAL A 16 -16.65 2.33 0.43
CA VAL A 16 -16.62 2.48 -1.04
C VAL A 16 -17.27 3.81 -1.50
N ALA A 17 -18.35 4.24 -0.86
CA ALA A 17 -19.04 5.49 -1.17
C ALA A 17 -18.18 6.72 -0.84
N GLN A 18 -17.53 6.74 0.32
CA GLN A 18 -16.61 7.82 0.72
C GLN A 18 -15.40 7.87 -0.20
N ALA A 19 -14.79 6.72 -0.50
CA ALA A 19 -13.66 6.60 -1.40
C ALA A 19 -14.01 7.15 -2.81
N LYS A 20 -15.19 6.81 -3.34
CA LYS A 20 -15.69 7.37 -4.61
C LYS A 20 -15.89 8.88 -4.53
N ALA A 21 -16.43 9.39 -3.42
CA ALA A 21 -16.66 10.83 -3.21
C ALA A 21 -15.37 11.66 -3.19
N THR A 22 -14.21 11.06 -2.93
CA THR A 22 -12.90 11.74 -3.07
C THR A 22 -12.60 12.14 -4.51
N GLY A 23 -13.22 11.46 -5.49
CA GLY A 23 -12.96 11.62 -6.91
C GLY A 23 -11.65 10.97 -7.39
N LEU A 24 -10.86 10.35 -6.50
CA LEU A 24 -9.52 9.84 -6.80
C LEU A 24 -9.50 8.43 -7.39
N ILE A 25 -10.55 7.63 -7.15
CA ILE A 25 -10.68 6.26 -7.66
C ILE A 25 -11.69 6.15 -8.79
N THR A 26 -11.55 5.12 -9.62
CA THR A 26 -12.56 4.68 -10.58
C THR A 26 -13.78 4.07 -9.88
N ASN A 27 -14.71 3.53 -10.67
CA ASN A 27 -15.79 2.73 -10.12
C ASN A 27 -15.24 1.49 -9.42
N TYR A 28 -15.94 1.10 -8.36
CA TYR A 28 -15.75 -0.16 -7.68
C TYR A 28 -16.19 -1.31 -8.58
N GLU A 29 -15.33 -2.30 -8.71
CA GLU A 29 -15.58 -3.57 -9.37
C GLU A 29 -15.50 -4.67 -8.31
N GLY A 30 -16.46 -5.61 -8.33
CA GLY A 30 -16.43 -6.75 -7.41
C GLY A 30 -15.17 -7.59 -7.64
N GLY A 31 -14.59 -8.10 -6.56
CA GLY A 31 -13.40 -8.94 -6.56
C GLY A 31 -13.74 -10.44 -6.54
N SER A 32 -12.69 -11.26 -6.66
CA SER A 32 -12.79 -12.72 -6.68
C SER A 32 -13.21 -13.32 -5.33
N SER A 33 -12.90 -12.64 -4.22
CA SER A 33 -13.33 -13.01 -2.87
C SER A 33 -14.71 -12.42 -2.57
N PRO A 34 -15.66 -13.18 -1.97
CA PRO A 34 -17.01 -12.70 -1.70
C PRO A 34 -17.01 -11.39 -0.91
N GLY A 35 -17.53 -10.31 -1.51
CA GLY A 35 -17.67 -9.00 -0.87
C GLY A 35 -16.45 -8.08 -1.01
N CYS A 36 -15.26 -8.61 -1.25
CA CYS A 36 -14.10 -7.78 -1.55
C CYS A 36 -14.20 -7.23 -2.96
N GLY A 37 -13.56 -6.09 -3.21
CA GLY A 37 -13.47 -5.56 -4.57
C GLY A 37 -12.36 -4.56 -4.74
N ALA A 38 -12.24 -4.07 -5.96
CA ALA A 38 -11.14 -3.23 -6.38
C ALA A 38 -11.64 -2.01 -7.14
N SER A 39 -10.84 -0.96 -7.09
CA SER A 39 -10.90 0.17 -8.00
C SER A 39 -9.47 0.56 -8.34
N VAL A 40 -9.25 1.38 -9.36
CA VAL A 40 -7.91 1.90 -9.68
C VAL A 40 -7.83 3.40 -9.40
N LEU A 41 -6.63 3.90 -9.14
CA LEU A 41 -6.39 5.33 -9.02
C LEU A 41 -6.52 5.99 -10.40
N LYS A 42 -7.36 7.01 -10.53
CA LYS A 42 -7.55 7.69 -11.84
C LYS A 42 -6.26 8.32 -12.38
N ALA A 43 -5.42 8.82 -11.48
CA ALA A 43 -4.16 9.46 -11.85
C ALA A 43 -3.08 8.46 -12.31
N SER A 44 -3.22 7.19 -11.96
CA SER A 44 -2.29 6.13 -12.37
C SER A 44 -3.00 4.76 -12.32
N PRO A 45 -3.74 4.41 -13.38
CA PRO A 45 -4.47 3.13 -13.43
C PRO A 45 -3.57 1.90 -13.32
N ASP A 46 -2.30 2.03 -13.74
CA ASP A 46 -1.32 0.93 -13.78
C ASP A 46 -0.53 0.77 -12.46
N ALA A 47 -0.77 1.61 -11.45
CA ALA A 47 -0.05 1.55 -10.17
C ALA A 47 -0.48 0.37 -9.27
N GLY A 48 -1.51 -0.36 -9.69
CA GLY A 48 -2.18 -1.38 -8.89
C GLY A 48 -3.57 -0.93 -8.44
N SER A 49 -4.22 -1.81 -7.67
CA SER A 49 -5.60 -1.62 -7.23
C SER A 49 -5.68 -0.99 -5.84
N VAL A 50 -6.64 -0.08 -5.67
CA VAL A 50 -7.20 0.25 -4.36
C VAL A 50 -8.18 -0.87 -4.00
N VAL A 51 -7.91 -1.57 -2.90
CA VAL A 51 -8.71 -2.73 -2.48
C VAL A 51 -9.69 -2.33 -1.38
N HIS A 52 -10.90 -2.88 -1.47
CA HIS A 52 -12.01 -2.61 -0.57
C HIS A 52 -12.50 -3.89 0.07
N SER A 53 -12.72 -3.83 1.38
CA SER A 53 -13.36 -4.84 2.21
C SER A 53 -14.78 -4.39 2.59
N PRO A 54 -15.76 -5.30 2.65
CA PRO A 54 -17.10 -5.00 3.19
C PRO A 54 -17.06 -4.44 4.60
N ASP A 55 -16.19 -5.00 5.44
CA ASP A 55 -16.19 -4.78 6.88
C ASP A 55 -15.23 -3.66 7.29
N LEU A 56 -14.14 -3.49 6.52
CA LEU A 56 -13.05 -2.56 6.85
C LEU A 56 -12.98 -1.36 5.90
N GLY A 57 -13.75 -1.34 4.81
CA GLY A 57 -13.65 -0.28 3.80
C GLY A 57 -12.38 -0.40 2.96
N VAL A 58 -11.76 0.73 2.58
CA VAL A 58 -10.49 0.75 1.85
C VAL A 58 -9.41 0.14 2.73
N ILE A 59 -8.76 -0.91 2.25
CA ILE A 59 -7.73 -1.66 3.00
C ILE A 59 -6.36 -1.64 2.31
N SER A 60 -6.28 -1.11 1.09
CA SER A 60 -5.01 -0.99 0.37
C SER A 60 -5.06 0.17 -0.61
N ILE A 61 -3.98 0.95 -0.64
CA ILE A 61 -3.79 2.05 -1.58
C ILE A 61 -2.38 1.93 -2.16
N PRO A 62 -2.22 1.86 -3.49
CA PRO A 62 -0.89 1.90 -4.11
C PRO A 62 -0.33 3.33 -4.16
N ALA A 63 0.98 3.45 -4.00
CA ALA A 63 1.72 4.64 -4.38
C ALA A 63 2.03 4.63 -5.88
N TYR A 64 2.26 5.81 -6.46
CA TYR A 64 2.64 5.96 -7.87
C TYR A 64 3.52 7.20 -8.09
N GLY A 65 4.24 7.21 -9.21
CA GLY A 65 5.03 8.35 -9.65
C GLY A 65 6.06 8.80 -8.59
N ARG A 66 5.91 10.04 -8.11
CA ARG A 66 6.82 10.65 -7.10
C ARG A 66 6.25 10.67 -5.69
N LEU A 67 5.16 9.95 -5.44
CA LEU A 67 4.60 9.84 -4.10
C LEU A 67 5.60 9.13 -3.18
N ALA A 68 5.79 9.70 -1.99
CA ALA A 68 6.69 9.20 -0.99
C ALA A 68 6.00 9.12 0.37
N THR A 69 6.45 8.18 1.20
CA THR A 69 6.17 8.10 2.63
C THR A 69 6.67 9.36 3.36
N PRO A 70 6.24 9.62 4.62
CA PRO A 70 6.76 10.72 5.44
C PRO A 70 8.30 10.76 5.53
N GLU A 71 8.93 9.59 5.57
CA GLU A 71 10.37 9.35 5.66
C GLU A 71 11.07 9.49 4.30
N GLY A 72 10.30 9.77 3.24
CA GLY A 72 10.81 10.06 1.90
C GLY A 72 11.05 8.82 1.03
N ILE A 73 10.57 7.64 1.44
CA ILE A 73 10.68 6.42 0.64
C ILE A 73 9.61 6.41 -0.46
N ARG A 74 10.01 6.05 -1.68
CA ARG A 74 9.15 6.02 -2.87
C ARG A 74 9.57 4.92 -3.83
N ILE A 75 8.79 4.73 -4.89
CA ILE A 75 9.19 3.89 -6.02
C ILE A 75 10.56 4.33 -6.53
N GLY A 76 11.46 3.36 -6.67
CA GLY A 76 12.87 3.54 -7.04
C GLY A 76 13.84 3.77 -5.89
N SER A 77 13.37 3.97 -4.65
CA SER A 77 14.25 4.00 -3.46
C SER A 77 14.96 2.66 -3.31
N THR A 78 16.21 2.69 -2.86
CA THR A 78 17.00 1.47 -2.65
C THR A 78 16.62 0.77 -1.35
N LEU A 79 16.78 -0.55 -1.29
CA LEU A 79 16.61 -1.33 -0.05
C LEU A 79 17.41 -0.75 1.12
N LYS A 80 18.63 -0.25 0.86
CA LYS A 80 19.45 0.42 1.88
C LYS A 80 18.79 1.69 2.42
N GLN A 81 18.16 2.48 1.56
CA GLN A 81 17.42 3.67 2.01
C GLN A 81 16.21 3.27 2.84
N VAL A 82 15.47 2.22 2.44
CA VAL A 82 14.31 1.73 3.22
C VAL A 82 14.75 1.23 4.60
N LYS A 83 15.77 0.36 4.68
CA LYS A 83 16.32 -0.13 5.95
C LYS A 83 16.84 0.98 6.87
N SER A 84 17.23 2.12 6.30
CA SER A 84 17.71 3.28 7.08
C SER A 84 16.57 4.19 7.55
N ALA A 85 15.40 4.10 6.91
CA ALA A 85 14.22 4.88 7.26
C ALA A 85 13.32 4.11 8.25
N TYR A 86 13.30 2.78 8.13
CA TYR A 86 12.46 1.87 8.91
C TYR A 86 13.33 0.80 9.58
N ASP A 87 13.68 1.02 10.83
CA ASP A 87 14.46 0.07 11.64
C ASP A 87 13.64 -1.19 12.00
N ASP A 88 12.33 -1.12 11.84
CA ASP A 88 11.35 -2.18 12.06
C ASP A 88 11.01 -2.98 10.79
N LEU A 89 11.73 -2.78 9.67
CA LEU A 89 11.45 -3.45 8.40
C LEU A 89 11.51 -4.98 8.53
N LEU A 90 10.38 -5.64 8.28
CA LEU A 90 10.21 -7.11 8.33
C LEU A 90 10.15 -7.70 6.93
N ALA A 91 10.88 -8.78 6.68
CA ALA A 91 10.90 -9.45 5.38
C ALA A 91 9.68 -10.37 5.14
N GLY A 92 9.33 -10.48 3.86
CA GLY A 92 8.07 -10.89 3.25
C GLY A 92 7.67 -12.37 3.17
N GLY A 93 7.91 -13.25 4.14
CA GLY A 93 7.60 -14.69 4.00
C GLY A 93 8.61 -15.61 4.69
N VAL A 94 8.33 -16.91 4.75
CA VAL A 94 9.11 -17.88 5.55
C VAL A 94 10.57 -18.04 5.09
N ASP A 95 10.83 -17.79 3.80
CA ASP A 95 12.16 -17.89 3.16
C ASP A 95 12.65 -16.54 2.59
N ASP A 96 11.90 -15.46 2.77
CA ASP A 96 12.25 -14.14 2.23
C ASP A 96 13.37 -13.53 3.07
N THR A 97 14.62 -13.69 2.61
CA THR A 97 15.71 -12.80 3.00
C THR A 97 15.79 -11.67 1.98
N LEU A 98 15.78 -10.42 2.45
CA LEU A 98 15.98 -9.25 1.58
C LEU A 98 17.41 -9.17 1.01
N ASP A 99 18.26 -10.17 1.29
CA ASP A 99 19.66 -10.24 0.87
C ASP A 99 19.81 -10.41 -0.64
N SER A 100 18.83 -11.02 -1.29
CA SER A 100 18.78 -11.12 -2.76
C SER A 100 18.43 -9.79 -3.44
N GLY A 101 18.00 -8.78 -2.68
CA GLY A 101 17.47 -7.52 -3.21
C GLY A 101 16.09 -7.65 -3.85
N ASN A 102 15.45 -8.82 -3.76
CA ASN A 102 14.13 -9.10 -4.29
C ASN A 102 13.23 -9.62 -3.17
N GLY A 103 11.92 -9.40 -3.31
CA GLY A 103 10.92 -9.91 -2.35
C GLY A 103 10.12 -8.81 -1.67
N ARG A 104 9.21 -9.21 -0.79
CA ARG A 104 8.31 -8.28 -0.10
C ARG A 104 8.89 -7.90 1.26
N ALA A 105 8.48 -6.74 1.77
CA ALA A 105 8.76 -6.35 3.14
C ALA A 105 7.67 -5.42 3.67
N TRP A 106 7.58 -5.33 4.99
CA TRP A 106 6.62 -4.48 5.68
C TRP A 106 7.32 -3.59 6.70
N ALA A 107 6.85 -2.35 6.85
CA ALA A 107 7.24 -1.44 7.92
C ALA A 107 6.00 -0.75 8.47
N THR A 108 5.99 -0.46 9.77
CA THR A 108 4.87 0.23 10.42
C THR A 108 4.66 1.61 9.80
N GLY A 109 3.39 2.00 9.61
CA GLY A 109 3.04 3.38 9.28
C GLY A 109 3.26 4.28 10.49
N ASP A 110 3.77 5.49 10.27
CA ASP A 110 4.23 6.44 11.31
C ASP A 110 3.13 7.00 12.25
N ASP A 111 1.94 6.39 12.27
CA ASP A 111 0.83 6.78 13.13
C ASP A 111 0.27 5.50 13.75
N GLY A 112 -0.08 5.49 15.04
CA GLY A 112 -0.58 4.33 15.80
C GLY A 112 -1.92 3.72 15.32
N ASP A 113 -2.23 3.91 14.05
CA ASP A 113 -3.29 3.30 13.27
C ASP A 113 -2.86 1.92 12.75
N LYS A 114 -3.86 1.07 12.55
CA LYS A 114 -3.74 -0.34 12.14
C LYS A 114 -3.33 -0.44 10.67
N VAL A 115 -2.20 0.14 10.28
CA VAL A 115 -1.69 0.18 8.91
C VAL A 115 -0.18 0.01 8.84
N HIS A 116 0.28 -0.50 7.70
CA HIS A 116 1.70 -0.64 7.40
C HIS A 116 1.99 -0.30 5.94
N TYR A 117 3.23 0.06 5.67
CA TYR A 117 3.75 0.11 4.31
C TYR A 117 4.17 -1.28 3.88
N ARG A 118 3.68 -1.73 2.72
CA ARG A 118 4.20 -2.91 2.03
C ARG A 118 5.06 -2.48 0.85
N PHE A 119 6.31 -2.92 0.87
CA PHE A 119 7.27 -2.73 -0.20
C PHE A 119 7.40 -4.03 -1.00
N HIS A 120 7.55 -3.91 -2.31
CA HIS A 120 8.06 -4.99 -3.15
C HIS A 120 9.36 -4.52 -3.80
N PHE A 121 10.42 -5.31 -3.62
CA PHE A 121 11.74 -5.01 -4.14
C PHE A 121 12.03 -5.83 -5.40
N THR A 122 12.63 -5.17 -6.38
CA THR A 122 13.27 -5.79 -7.55
C THR A 122 14.61 -5.12 -7.76
N ASP A 123 15.67 -5.92 -7.95
CA ASP A 123 17.05 -5.41 -8.12
C ASP A 123 17.46 -4.40 -7.02
N SER A 124 17.13 -4.70 -5.77
CA SER A 124 17.39 -3.88 -4.58
C SER A 124 16.73 -2.50 -4.60
N LYS A 125 15.65 -2.32 -5.37
CA LYS A 125 14.87 -1.07 -5.43
C LYS A 125 13.39 -1.34 -5.25
N VAL A 126 12.69 -0.39 -4.63
CA VAL A 126 11.23 -0.41 -4.50
C VAL A 126 10.61 -0.36 -5.88
N ALA A 127 10.03 -1.48 -6.31
CA ALA A 127 9.26 -1.59 -7.55
C ALA A 127 7.80 -1.21 -7.32
N GLU A 128 7.24 -1.62 -6.17
CA GLU A 128 5.89 -1.28 -5.76
C GLU A 128 5.87 -0.89 -4.28
N LEU A 129 4.93 0.00 -3.94
CA LEU A 129 4.72 0.51 -2.58
C LEU A 129 3.22 0.64 -2.34
N PHE A 130 2.74 0.05 -1.27
CA PHE A 130 1.36 0.11 -0.82
C PHE A 130 1.30 0.60 0.62
N LEU A 131 0.21 1.28 0.96
CA LEU A 131 -0.23 1.47 2.34
C LEU A 131 -1.42 0.53 2.55
N GLU A 132 -1.35 -0.31 3.58
CA GLU A 132 -2.31 -1.39 3.79
C GLU A 132 -2.82 -1.41 5.22
N HIS A 133 -4.04 -1.91 5.40
CA HIS A 133 -4.64 -2.15 6.71
C HIS A 133 -4.06 -3.44 7.32
N ASP A 134 -3.63 -3.40 8.58
CA ASP A 134 -2.98 -4.52 9.29
C ASP A 134 -3.88 -5.76 9.42
N ASN A 135 -5.19 -5.55 9.41
CA ASN A 135 -6.18 -6.63 9.50
C ASN A 135 -6.91 -6.86 8.16
N GLN A 136 -6.27 -6.60 7.02
CA GLN A 136 -6.90 -6.85 5.72
C GLN A 136 -7.43 -8.29 5.64
N ASN A 137 -8.61 -8.46 5.04
CA ASN A 137 -9.32 -9.75 5.01
C ASN A 137 -9.75 -10.16 3.59
N CYS A 138 -9.11 -9.59 2.57
CA CYS A 138 -9.52 -9.74 1.18
C CYS A 138 -8.52 -10.48 0.31
N TYR A 139 -7.24 -10.46 0.67
CA TYR A 139 -6.19 -11.15 -0.07
C TYR A 139 -5.05 -11.52 0.87
N GLU A 140 -5.02 -12.78 1.29
CA GLU A 140 -3.86 -13.51 1.83
C GLU A 140 -4.19 -15.01 1.84
#